data_AF-A0A7D4CIJ5-F1
#
_entry.id   AF-A0A7D4CIJ5-F1
#
_cell.length_a   1.000
_cell.length_b   1.000
_cell.length_c   1.000
_cell.angle_alpha   90.00
_cell.angle_beta   90.00
_cell.angle_gamma   90.00
#
_symmetry.space_group_name_H-M   'P 1'
#
loop_
_entity.id
_entity.type
_entity.pdbx_description
1 polymer ?
#
loop_
_entity_poly.entity_id
_entity_poly.type
_entity_poly.pdbx_seq_one_letter_code
_entity_poly.pdbx_strand_id
1 'polypeptide(L)' 'MIGLISSIGVELLVFIVAGAWLGRLLDDRFQTGPLWLGIGLIAGMLVGGISATLIIRSLMKE' A
#
# COMPACT_ATOMS: atom_id res chain seq x y z
N MET A 1 7.63 -6.11 -20.24
CA MET A 1 6.52 -5.31 -19.65
C MET A 1 5.63 -6.11 -18.70
N ILE A 2 5.20 -7.34 -19.04
CA ILE A 2 4.28 -8.14 -18.19
C ILE A 2 4.83 -8.35 -16.76
N GLY A 3 6.10 -8.74 -16.61
CA GLY A 3 6.70 -8.93 -15.28
C GLY A 3 6.74 -7.67 -14.40
N LEU A 4 6.87 -6.49 -15.02
CA LEU A 4 6.86 -5.22 -14.29
C LEU A 4 5.46 -4.91 -13.75
N ILE A 5 4.43 -5.10 -14.58
CA ILE A 5 3.03 -4.88 -14.20
C ILE A 5 2.65 -5.84 -13.06
N SER A 6 3.07 -7.11 -13.15
CA SER A 6 2.87 -8.10 -12.09
C SER A 6 3.57 -7.69 -10.79
N SER A 7 4.83 -7.23 -10.86
CA SER A 7 5.58 -6.78 -9.69
C SER A 7 4.92 -5.60 -9.00
N ILE A 8 4.47 -4.60 -9.77
CA ILE A 8 3.77 -3.42 -9.25
C ILE A 8 2.46 -3.82 -8.55
N GLY A 9 1.68 -4.73 -9.14
CA GLY A 9 0.45 -5.21 -8.53
C GLY A 9 0.68 -5.94 -7.21
N VAL A 10 1.73 -6.76 -7.13
CA VAL A 10 2.12 -7.44 -5.89
C VAL A 10 2.60 -6.43 -4.84
N GLU A 11 3.42 -5.47 -5.24
CA GLU A 11 3.93 -4.44 -4.32
C GLU A 11 2.80 -3.59 -3.74
N LEU A 12 1.83 -3.19 -4.56
CA LEU A 12 0.59 -2.52 -4.13
C LEU A 12 -0.20 -3.37 -3.12
N LEU A 13 -0.42 -4.65 -3.42
CA LEU A 13 -1.09 -5.56 -2.49
C LEU A 13 -0.34 -5.68 -1.16
N VAL A 14 0.99 -5.77 -1.19
CA VAL A 14 1.81 -5.83 0.02
C VAL A 14 1.63 -4.56 0.87
N PHE A 15 1.69 -3.37 0.28
CA PHE A 15 1.47 -2.13 1.02
C PHE A 15 0.06 -2.00 1.58
N ILE A 16 -0.96 -2.42 0.82
CA ILE A 16 -2.35 -2.41 1.26
C ILE A 16 -2.55 -3.36 2.46
N VAL A 17 -2.05 -4.59 2.36
CA VAL A 17 -2.15 -5.60 3.42
C VAL A 17 -1.39 -5.14 4.66
N ALA A 18 -0.17 -4.61 4.49
CA ALA A 18 0.62 -4.08 5.59
C ALA A 18 -0.08 -2.92 6.30
N GLY A 19 -0.64 -1.98 5.52
CA GLY A 19 -1.40 -0.84 6.04
C GLY A 19 -2.66 -1.29 6.79
N ALA A 20 -3.42 -2.23 6.23
CA ALA A 20 -4.60 -2.80 6.89
C ALA A 20 -4.25 -3.54 8.18
N TRP A 21 -3.14 -4.30 8.19
CA TRP A 21 -2.68 -5.04 9.37
C TRP A 21 -2.24 -4.10 10.48
N LEU A 22 -1.47 -3.06 10.16
CA LEU A 22 -1.09 -2.01 11.11
C LEU A 22 -2.30 -1.23 11.62
N GLY A 23 -3.22 -0.87 10.72
CA GLY A 23 -4.46 -0.18 11.08
C GLY A 23 -5.30 -1.00 12.05
N ARG A 24 -5.45 -2.31 11.79
CA ARG A 24 -6.16 -3.22 12.68
C ARG A 24 -5.47 -3.36 14.05
N LEU A 25 -4.15 -3.47 14.07
CA LEU A 25 -3.39 -3.55 15.32
C LEU A 25 -3.57 -2.28 16.18
N LEU A 26 -3.64 -1.12 15.55
CA LEU A 26 -3.90 0.15 16.22
C LEU A 26 -5.34 0.23 16.71
N ASP A 27 -6.31 -0.19 15.90
CA ASP A 27 -7.72 -0.26 16.31
C ASP A 27 -7.92 -1.17 17.53
N ASP A 28 -7.26 -2.33 17.56
CA ASP A 28 -7.30 -3.26 18.69
C ASP A 28 -6.64 -2.66 19.95
N ARG A 29 -5.60 -1.83 19.79
CA ARG A 29 -4.93 -1.15 20.91
C ARG A 29 -5.69 0.06 21.46
N PHE A 30 -6.32 0.85 20.59
CA PHE A 30 -6.96 2.10 20.96
C PHE A 30 -8.49 1.99 21.13
N GLN A 31 -9.07 0.81 20.87
CA GLN A 31 -10.51 0.55 20.91
C GLN A 31 -11.35 1.54 20.07
N THR A 32 -10.80 1.98 18.95
CA THR A 32 -11.34 3.06 18.09
C THR A 32 -12.38 2.60 17.07
N GLY A 33 -12.86 1.37 17.14
CA GLY A 33 -13.67 0.78 16.07
C GLY A 33 -12.80 0.52 14.83
N PRO A 34 -13.33 0.53 13.59
CA PRO A 34 -12.56 0.23 12.37
C PRO A 34 -11.88 1.47 11.73
N LEU A 35 -11.48 2.45 12.54
CA LEU A 35 -11.05 3.76 12.05
C LEU A 35 -9.60 3.75 11.54
N TRP A 36 -8.66 3.20 12.32
CA TRP A 36 -7.26 3.05 11.91
C TRP A 36 -7.10 2.03 10.80
N LEU A 37 -7.94 1.00 10.72
CA LEU A 37 -7.99 0.06 9.61
C LEU A 37 -8.32 0.80 8.30
N GLY A 38 -9.33 1.67 8.33
CA GLY A 38 -9.68 2.50 7.17
C GLY A 38 -8.54 3.43 6.75
N ILE A 39 -7.92 4.12 7.72
CA ILE A 39 -6.76 4.99 7.47
C ILE A 39 -5.59 4.18 6.90
N GLY A 40 -5.29 3.02 7.49
CA GLY A 40 -4.21 2.13 7.07
C GLY A 40 -4.39 1.60 5.66
N LEU A 41 -5.63 1.27 5.26
CA LEU A 41 -5.98 0.89 3.89
C LEU A 41 -5.68 2.01 2.90
N ILE A 42 -6.18 3.22 3.17
CA ILE A 42 -5.96 4.39 2.30
C ILE A 42 -4.48 4.73 2.23
N ALA A 43 -3.78 4.74 3.36
CA ALA A 43 -2.35 4.98 3.41
C ALA A 43 -1.56 3.94 2.61
N GLY A 44 -1.89 2.65 2.75
CA GLY A 44 -1.26 1.56 1.98
C GLY A 44 -1.47 1.71 0.47
N MET A 45 -2.69 2.07 0.03
CA MET A 45 -2.98 2.34 -1.38
C MET A 45 -2.18 3.54 -1.92
N LEU A 46 -2.13 4.65 -1.17
CA LEU A 46 -1.39 5.84 -1.59
C LEU A 46 0.11 5.57 -1.67
N VAL A 47 0.69 4.93 -0.65
CA VAL A 47 2.12 4.59 -0.62
C VAL A 47 2.48 3.62 -1.75
N GLY A 48 1.69 2.56 -1.94
CA GLY A 48 1.91 1.61 -3.04
C GLY A 48 1.79 2.26 -4.41
N GLY A 49 0.81 3.16 -4.61
CA GLY A 49 0.63 3.91 -5.85
C GLY A 49 1.78 4.89 -6.13
N ILE A 50 2.30 5.56 -5.11
CA ILE A 50 3.46 6.45 -5.22
C ILE A 50 4.70 5.61 -5.59
N SER A 51 4.94 4.50 -4.90
CA SER A 51 6.05 3.58 -5.19
C SER A 51 6.02 3.12 -6.66
N ALA A 52 4.87 2.63 -7.11
CA ALA A 52 4.66 2.23 -8.49
C ALA A 52 4.96 3.36 -9.50
N THR A 53 4.50 4.58 -9.20
CA THR A 53 4.72 5.74 -10.06
C THR A 53 6.21 6.11 -10.16
N LEU A 54 6.94 6.00 -9.04
CA LEU A 54 8.40 6.23 -9.01
C LEU A 54 9.15 5.19 -9.82
N ILE A 55 8.79 3.91 -9.69
CA ILE A 55 9.39 2.81 -10.46
C ILE A 55 9.16 3.01 -11.96
N ILE A 56 7.92 3.30 -12.36
CA ILE A 56 7.58 3.57 -13.77
C ILE A 56 8.38 4.77 -14.29
N ARG A 57 8.44 5.88 -13.52
CA ARG A 57 9.20 7.07 -13.91
C ARG A 57 10.70 6.81 -14.01
N SER A 58 11.26 5.99 -13.13
CA SER A 58 12.67 5.60 -13.17
C SER A 58 12.97 4.82 -14.44
N LEU A 59 12.12 3.85 -14.79
CA LEU A 59 12.29 3.01 -15.98
C LEU A 59 12.02 3.75 -17.30
N MET A 60 11.20 4.80 -17.28
CA MET A 60 10.96 5.65 -18.46
C MET A 60 12.07 6.68 -18.71
N LYS A 61 12.94 6.91 -17.73
CA LYS A 61 14.07 7.85 -17.84
C LYS A 61 15.34 7.18 -18.38
N GLU A 62 15.38 5.86 -18.40
CA GLU A 62 16.38 5.05 -19.13
C GLU A 62 15.93 4.84 -20.58
#